data_AF-A0A0S4XEN5-F1
#
_entry.id   AF-A0A0S4XEN5-F1
#
_cell.length_a   1.000
_cell.length_b   1.000
_cell.length_c   1.000
_cell.angle_alpha   90.00
_cell.angle_beta   90.00
_cell.angle_gamma   90.00
#
_symmetry.space_group_name_H-M   'P 1'
#
loop_
_entity.id
_entity.type
_entity.pdbx_description
1 polymer ?
#
loop_
_entity_poly.entity_id
_entity_poly.type
_entity_poly.pdbx_seq_one_letter_code
_entity_poly.pdbx_strand_id
1 'polypeptide(L)'
;MRRHGIELVAFDSPGWHADRTLPIDARLLAYVQHVVDAIRRRTPHGPYQLIGHSFGARVAFDVALALEEAGGTVALTMLDALPGNDLVDMSRWRVGQTPRELAGWLLGAMQNGDVPAEPGEDAVASLARLQIYGDLDVHDALALVDDQMLASRRYRPARRLRATRVQMVYAEHGLIGAHAHDAIVDSLRAWADTVAVARLDADHFSMLKAAPALAGHVMAHGRA
;
A
#
# COMPACT_ATOMS: atom_id res chain seq x y z
N MET A 1 19.59 -1.53 -2.65
CA MET A 1 20.61 -0.94 -1.72
C MET A 1 20.82 -1.91 -0.57
N ARG A 2 22.07 -2.20 -0.15
CA ARG A 2 22.34 -3.00 1.06
C ARG A 2 22.63 -2.08 2.23
N ARG A 3 21.80 -2.12 3.27
CA ARG A 3 22.00 -1.35 4.52
C ARG A 3 21.74 -2.27 5.71
N HIS A 4 22.66 -2.34 6.66
CA HIS A 4 22.58 -3.23 7.83
C HIS A 4 22.35 -4.72 7.53
N GLY A 5 22.87 -5.23 6.40
CA GLY A 5 22.70 -6.63 5.99
C GLY A 5 21.35 -6.95 5.31
N ILE A 6 20.46 -5.94 5.16
CA ILE A 6 19.19 -6.06 4.47
C ILE A 6 19.36 -5.56 3.04
N GLU A 7 18.97 -6.38 2.06
CA GLU A 7 18.89 -5.98 0.65
C GLU A 7 17.50 -5.42 0.34
N LEU A 8 17.43 -4.12 0.10
CA LEU A 8 16.20 -3.46 -0.35
C LEU A 8 16.08 -3.56 -1.87
N VAL A 9 15.03 -4.25 -2.31
CA VAL A 9 14.59 -4.32 -3.71
C VAL A 9 13.25 -3.59 -3.80
N ALA A 10 13.23 -2.47 -4.51
CA ALA A 10 12.00 -1.76 -4.83
C ALA A 10 11.45 -2.31 -6.15
N PHE A 11 10.14 -2.58 -6.17
CA PHE A 11 9.42 -2.90 -7.40
C PHE A 11 8.65 -1.65 -7.79
N ASP A 12 9.06 -1.06 -8.90
CA ASP A 12 8.41 0.12 -9.41
C ASP A 12 7.12 -0.27 -10.16
N SER A 13 6.15 0.63 -10.17
CA SER A 13 4.83 0.43 -10.77
C SER A 13 4.71 0.61 -12.31
N PRO A 14 5.72 1.03 -13.12
CA PRO A 14 5.44 1.44 -14.50
C PRO A 14 4.98 0.29 -15.40
N GLY A 15 5.25 -0.96 -15.03
CA GLY A 15 4.82 -2.15 -15.80
C GLY A 15 3.33 -2.51 -15.67
N TRP A 16 2.64 -2.05 -14.63
CA TRP A 16 1.22 -2.38 -14.41
C TRP A 16 0.27 -1.60 -15.35
N HIS A 17 0.78 -0.55 -16.02
CA HIS A 17 0.03 0.26 -17.00
C HIS A 17 0.21 -0.16 -18.44
N ALA A 18 1.09 -1.11 -18.75
CA ALA A 18 1.51 -1.36 -20.12
C ALA A 18 0.37 -1.81 -21.04
N ASP A 19 -0.63 -2.51 -20.49
CA ASP A 19 -1.79 -2.94 -21.26
C ASP A 19 -3.12 -2.59 -20.57
N ARG A 20 -3.63 -1.39 -20.88
CA ARG A 20 -4.96 -0.95 -20.43
C ARG A 20 -6.12 -1.66 -21.14
N THR A 21 -5.85 -2.56 -22.09
CA THR A 21 -6.90 -3.40 -22.70
C THR A 21 -7.35 -4.53 -21.78
N LEU A 22 -6.51 -4.92 -20.81
CA LEU A 22 -6.84 -5.92 -19.81
C LEU A 22 -7.64 -5.31 -18.64
N PRO A 23 -8.57 -6.08 -18.04
CA PRO A 23 -9.22 -5.70 -16.80
C PRO A 23 -8.21 -5.37 -15.68
N ILE A 24 -8.51 -4.39 -14.84
CA ILE A 24 -7.61 -3.89 -13.79
C ILE A 24 -7.14 -4.99 -12.80
N ASP A 25 -8.01 -5.96 -12.53
CA ASP A 25 -7.77 -7.13 -11.70
C ASP A 25 -6.81 -8.12 -12.36
N ALA A 26 -6.96 -8.37 -13.66
CA ALA A 26 -6.01 -9.18 -14.43
C ALA A 26 -4.63 -8.52 -14.52
N ARG A 27 -4.60 -7.19 -14.69
CA ARG A 27 -3.37 -6.40 -14.67
C ARG A 27 -2.67 -6.51 -13.31
N LEU A 28 -3.43 -6.44 -12.20
CA LEU A 28 -2.87 -6.55 -10.84
C LEU A 28 -2.27 -7.93 -10.60
N LEU A 29 -2.98 -8.99 -10.98
CA LEU A 29 -2.49 -10.36 -10.86
C LEU A 29 -1.19 -10.57 -11.65
N ALA A 30 -1.12 -10.05 -12.88
CA ALA A 30 0.10 -10.10 -13.69
C ALA A 30 1.27 -9.38 -13.02
N TYR A 31 1.03 -8.21 -12.41
CA TYR A 31 2.04 -7.48 -11.65
C TYR A 31 2.52 -8.27 -10.42
N VAL A 32 1.60 -8.85 -9.64
CA VAL A 32 1.95 -9.71 -8.50
C VAL A 32 2.84 -10.87 -8.94
N GLN A 33 2.48 -11.58 -10.02
CA GLN A 33 3.28 -12.70 -10.52
C GLN A 33 4.68 -12.25 -10.97
N HIS A 34 4.77 -11.11 -11.66
CA HIS A 34 6.05 -10.53 -12.04
C HIS A 34 6.97 -10.27 -10.84
N VAL A 35 6.40 -9.70 -9.77
CA VAL A 35 7.13 -9.42 -8.51
C VAL A 35 7.56 -10.73 -7.84
N VAL A 36 6.68 -11.72 -7.74
CA VAL A 36 7.00 -13.06 -7.19
C VAL A 36 8.17 -13.70 -7.93
N ASP A 37 8.12 -13.72 -9.26
CA ASP A 37 9.18 -14.32 -10.07
C ASP A 37 10.52 -13.58 -9.87
N ALA A 38 10.48 -12.25 -9.78
CA ALA A 38 11.66 -11.44 -9.56
C ALA A 38 12.26 -11.60 -8.16
N ILE A 39 11.43 -11.84 -7.14
CA ILE A 39 11.88 -12.20 -5.79
C ILE A 39 12.52 -13.58 -5.80
N ARG A 40 11.83 -14.59 -6.34
CA ARG A 40 12.30 -16.00 -6.34
C ARG A 40 13.55 -16.22 -7.18
N ARG A 41 13.78 -15.41 -8.23
CA ARG A 41 15.06 -15.41 -8.96
C ARG A 41 16.26 -15.02 -8.09
N ARG A 42 16.05 -14.18 -7.07
CA ARG A 42 17.12 -13.71 -6.16
C ARG A 42 17.22 -14.59 -4.91
N THR A 43 16.08 -14.89 -4.31
CA THR A 43 15.97 -15.69 -3.08
C THR A 43 14.92 -16.78 -3.31
N PRO A 44 15.29 -17.98 -3.80
CA PRO A 44 14.31 -18.98 -4.23
C PRO A 44 13.43 -19.59 -3.14
N HIS A 45 13.92 -19.63 -1.89
CA HIS A 45 13.31 -20.37 -0.78
C HIS A 45 13.00 -19.52 0.46
N GLY A 46 13.24 -18.20 0.41
CA GLY A 46 13.09 -17.32 1.58
C GLY A 46 14.19 -17.51 2.65
N PRO A 47 13.94 -17.10 3.91
CA PRO A 47 12.73 -16.42 4.38
C PRO A 47 12.55 -15.05 3.71
N TYR A 48 11.30 -14.64 3.50
CA TYR A 48 10.95 -13.39 2.84
C TYR A 48 10.52 -12.34 3.87
N GLN A 49 11.12 -11.16 3.77
CA GLN A 49 10.66 -9.96 4.48
C GLN A 49 10.11 -8.99 3.44
N LEU A 50 8.82 -8.73 3.52
CA LEU A 50 8.11 -7.85 2.58
C LEU A 50 7.65 -6.61 3.32
N ILE A 51 7.77 -5.47 2.65
CA ILE A 51 7.19 -4.21 3.10
C ILE A 51 6.48 -3.56 1.94
N GLY A 52 5.29 -3.03 2.18
CA GLY A 52 4.55 -2.29 1.18
C GLY A 52 3.78 -1.15 1.84
N HIS A 53 3.67 -0.04 1.12
CA HIS A 53 2.93 1.14 1.55
C HIS A 53 1.71 1.35 0.66
N SER A 54 0.59 1.74 1.26
CA SER A 54 -0.64 2.07 0.54
C SER A 54 -1.06 0.92 -0.38
N PHE A 55 -1.34 1.21 -1.65
CA PHE A 55 -1.56 0.22 -2.69
C PHE A 55 -0.47 -0.87 -2.74
N GLY A 56 0.80 -0.48 -2.57
CA GLY A 56 1.92 -1.42 -2.52
C GLY A 56 1.87 -2.40 -1.35
N ALA A 57 1.20 -2.06 -0.23
CA ALA A 57 0.96 -3.01 0.85
C ALA A 57 0.01 -4.12 0.43
N ARG A 58 -0.98 -3.79 -0.41
CA ARG A 58 -1.93 -4.74 -0.98
C ARG A 58 -1.25 -5.71 -1.94
N VAL A 59 -0.39 -5.17 -2.81
CA VAL A 59 0.48 -5.98 -3.67
C VAL A 59 1.38 -6.86 -2.82
N ALA A 60 2.02 -6.32 -1.79
CA ALA A 60 2.89 -7.09 -0.89
C ALA A 60 2.13 -8.21 -0.16
N PHE A 61 0.84 -8.01 0.16
CA PHE A 61 -0.01 -9.05 0.72
C PHE A 61 -0.26 -10.20 -0.27
N ASP A 62 -0.60 -9.92 -1.53
CA ASP A 62 -0.78 -10.96 -2.54
C ASP A 62 0.53 -11.67 -2.91
N VAL A 63 1.65 -10.92 -2.95
CA VAL A 63 2.99 -11.49 -3.11
C VAL A 63 3.32 -12.42 -1.94
N ALA A 64 2.99 -12.02 -0.70
CA ALA A 64 3.16 -12.86 0.49
C ALA A 64 2.37 -14.17 0.36
N LEU A 65 1.09 -14.08 -0.07
CA LEU A 65 0.24 -15.25 -0.28
C LEU A 65 0.83 -16.22 -1.30
N ALA A 66 1.35 -15.71 -2.42
CA ALA A 66 1.94 -16.53 -3.48
C ALA A 66 3.27 -17.17 -3.05
N LEU A 67 4.11 -16.44 -2.30
CA LEU A 67 5.37 -16.98 -1.78
C LEU A 67 5.14 -18.04 -0.70
N GLU A 68 4.13 -17.86 0.15
CA GLU A 68 3.72 -18.85 1.16
C GLU A 68 3.24 -20.16 0.51
N GLU A 69 2.42 -20.06 -0.54
CA GLU A 69 1.96 -21.23 -1.29
C GLU A 69 3.07 -21.97 -2.01
N ALA A 70 4.11 -21.26 -2.43
CA ALA A 70 5.33 -21.86 -2.95
C ALA A 70 6.23 -22.50 -1.85
N GLY A 71 5.75 -22.58 -0.60
CA GLY A 71 6.47 -23.16 0.55
C GLY A 71 7.41 -22.20 1.26
N GLY A 72 7.37 -20.91 0.92
CA GLY A 72 8.20 -19.88 1.53
C GLY A 72 7.70 -19.41 2.89
N THR A 73 8.61 -19.13 3.82
CA THR A 73 8.25 -18.45 5.07
C THR A 73 8.23 -16.94 4.85
N VAL A 74 7.16 -16.26 5.25
CA VAL A 74 6.98 -14.82 5.03
C VAL A 74 6.79 -14.07 6.37
N ALA A 75 7.40 -12.88 6.44
CA ALA A 75 7.03 -11.80 7.34
C ALA A 75 6.65 -10.57 6.50
N LEU A 76 5.50 -9.95 6.78
CA LEU A 76 4.96 -8.83 6.02
C LEU A 76 4.78 -7.61 6.92
N THR A 77 5.23 -6.44 6.46
CA THR A 77 4.89 -5.14 7.03
C THR A 77 4.06 -4.33 6.05
N MET A 78 2.84 -3.97 6.47
CA MET A 78 1.93 -3.11 5.73
C MET A 78 1.98 -1.70 6.32
N LEU A 79 2.17 -0.70 5.46
CA LEU A 79 2.21 0.69 5.86
C LEU A 79 0.95 1.39 5.35
N ASP A 80 0.12 1.82 6.28
CA ASP A 80 -1.11 2.58 6.06
C ASP A 80 -2.04 2.03 4.96
N ALA A 81 -2.17 0.70 4.97
CA ALA A 81 -3.17 -0.04 4.19
C ALA A 81 -3.54 -1.35 4.90
N LEU A 82 -4.81 -1.72 4.83
CA LEU A 82 -5.31 -3.02 5.33
C LEU A 82 -5.30 -4.06 4.19
N PRO A 83 -5.44 -5.37 4.48
CA PRO A 83 -5.71 -6.35 3.44
C PRO A 83 -7.15 -6.23 2.89
N GLY A 84 -8.13 -5.85 3.72
CA GLY A 84 -9.54 -5.66 3.34
C GLY A 84 -9.92 -4.19 3.05
N ASN A 85 -11.19 -3.97 2.66
CA ASN A 85 -11.80 -2.63 2.53
C ASN A 85 -12.93 -2.43 3.58
N ASP A 86 -12.88 -3.17 4.67
CA ASP A 86 -13.89 -3.18 5.73
C ASP A 86 -13.88 -1.89 6.57
N LEU A 87 -12.74 -1.21 6.66
CA LEU A 87 -12.64 0.08 7.34
C LEU A 87 -12.59 1.28 6.37
N VAL A 88 -12.07 1.10 5.15
CA VAL A 88 -11.99 2.18 4.16
C VAL A 88 -13.09 2.04 3.12
N ASP A 89 -14.02 2.99 3.10
CA ASP A 89 -15.10 3.05 2.11
C ASP A 89 -14.60 3.50 0.74
N MET A 90 -14.07 2.55 -0.02
CA MET A 90 -13.63 2.75 -1.39
C MET A 90 -14.80 3.01 -2.38
N SER A 91 -16.06 2.94 -1.96
CA SER A 91 -17.20 3.26 -2.84
C SER A 91 -17.31 4.76 -3.14
N ARG A 92 -16.73 5.60 -2.28
CA ARG A 92 -16.61 7.05 -2.48
C ARG A 92 -15.67 7.40 -3.64
N TRP A 93 -14.77 6.49 -4.02
CA TRP A 93 -13.97 6.64 -5.23
C TRP A 93 -14.83 6.53 -6.49
N ARG A 94 -14.75 7.50 -7.40
CA ARG A 94 -15.53 7.49 -8.65
C ARG A 94 -14.58 7.27 -9.83
N VAL A 95 -14.78 6.17 -10.56
CA VAL A 95 -14.00 5.91 -11.78
C VAL A 95 -14.27 6.99 -12.81
N GLY A 96 -13.21 7.50 -13.45
CA GLY A 96 -13.32 8.56 -14.46
C GLY A 96 -13.43 9.98 -13.87
N GLN A 97 -12.97 10.17 -12.63
CA GLN A 97 -12.79 11.50 -12.05
C GLN A 97 -11.82 12.35 -12.89
N THR A 98 -12.10 13.64 -12.98
CA THR A 98 -11.21 14.63 -13.58
C THR A 98 -9.92 14.74 -12.75
N PRO A 99 -8.79 15.18 -13.35
CA PRO A 99 -7.55 15.43 -12.60
C PRO A 99 -7.73 16.31 -11.36
N ARG A 100 -8.64 17.29 -11.41
CA ARG A 100 -8.98 18.15 -10.27
C ARG A 100 -9.65 17.38 -9.14
N GLU A 101 -10.62 16.53 -9.46
CA GLU A 101 -11.30 15.67 -8.47
C GLU A 101 -10.34 14.68 -7.84
N LEU A 102 -9.47 14.04 -8.64
CA LEU A 102 -8.44 13.13 -8.16
C LEU A 102 -7.45 13.85 -7.22
N ALA A 103 -7.00 15.05 -7.61
CA ALA A 103 -6.08 15.84 -6.80
C ALA A 103 -6.69 16.32 -5.48
N GLY A 104 -7.95 16.78 -5.50
CA GLY A 104 -8.68 17.17 -4.29
C GLY A 104 -8.89 16.00 -3.33
N TRP A 105 -9.22 14.82 -3.88
CA TRP A 105 -9.33 13.60 -3.10
C TRP A 105 -8.03 13.27 -2.39
N LEU A 106 -6.90 13.26 -3.12
CA LEU A 106 -5.59 12.97 -2.54
C LEU A 106 -5.24 13.97 -1.44
N LEU A 107 -5.31 15.27 -1.73
CA LEU A 107 -4.97 16.31 -0.76
C LEU A 107 -5.83 16.22 0.51
N GLY A 108 -7.13 15.98 0.38
CA GLY A 108 -8.02 15.81 1.53
C GLY A 108 -7.71 14.55 2.34
N ALA A 109 -7.59 13.40 1.67
CA ALA A 109 -7.28 12.13 2.31
C ALA A 109 -5.94 12.17 3.05
N MET A 110 -4.96 12.90 2.48
CA MET A 110 -3.64 13.13 3.08
C MET A 110 -3.69 14.03 4.30
N GLN A 111 -4.41 15.14 4.23
CA GLN A 111 -4.29 16.20 5.25
C GLN A 111 -5.22 15.96 6.44
N ASN A 112 -6.43 15.48 6.15
CA ASN A 112 -7.53 15.50 7.12
C ASN A 112 -8.24 14.15 7.25
N GLY A 113 -7.83 13.12 6.49
CA GLY A 113 -8.52 11.83 6.45
C GLY A 113 -9.93 11.92 5.86
N ASP A 114 -10.25 12.97 5.11
CA ASP A 114 -11.57 13.19 4.51
C ASP A 114 -11.45 13.70 3.07
N VAL A 115 -12.47 13.40 2.27
CA VAL A 115 -12.52 13.75 0.85
C VAL A 115 -13.44 14.97 0.69
N PRO A 116 -12.93 16.11 0.21
CA PRO A 116 -13.77 17.29 0.00
C PRO A 116 -14.83 17.01 -1.07
N ALA A 117 -16.05 17.51 -0.84
CA ALA A 117 -17.13 17.42 -1.83
C ALA A 117 -16.80 18.21 -3.12
N GLU A 118 -16.13 19.35 -2.97
CA GLU A 118 -15.70 20.21 -4.07
C GLU A 118 -14.19 20.49 -3.92
N PRO A 119 -13.34 19.98 -4.82
CA PRO A 119 -11.91 20.27 -4.84
C PRO A 119 -11.61 21.75 -5.10
N GLY A 120 -10.57 22.28 -4.45
CA GLY A 120 -10.04 23.61 -4.75
C GLY A 120 -9.62 23.76 -6.22
N GLU A 121 -9.75 24.97 -6.76
CA GLU A 121 -9.42 25.24 -8.16
C GLU A 121 -7.95 24.95 -8.51
N ASP A 122 -7.07 25.09 -7.53
CA ASP A 122 -5.63 24.90 -7.60
C ASP A 122 -5.17 23.49 -7.20
N ALA A 123 -6.08 22.55 -6.93
CA ALA A 123 -5.77 21.24 -6.36
C ALA A 123 -4.68 20.48 -7.15
N VAL A 124 -4.74 20.49 -8.48
CA VAL A 124 -3.72 19.85 -9.34
C VAL A 124 -2.35 20.50 -9.16
N ALA A 125 -2.29 21.83 -9.16
CA ALA A 125 -1.03 22.55 -8.98
C ALA A 125 -0.47 22.36 -7.56
N SER A 126 -1.35 22.31 -6.55
CA SER A 126 -0.98 22.05 -5.17
C SER A 126 -0.45 20.63 -4.98
N LEU A 127 -1.06 19.63 -5.62
CA LEU A 127 -0.53 18.26 -5.64
C LEU A 127 0.83 18.17 -6.36
N ALA A 128 0.97 18.83 -7.52
CA ALA A 128 2.22 18.81 -8.30
C ALA A 128 3.43 19.32 -7.48
N ARG A 129 3.23 20.33 -6.63
CA ARG A 129 4.28 20.88 -5.75
C ARG A 129 4.76 19.90 -4.68
N LEU A 130 3.97 18.88 -4.34
CA LEU A 130 4.35 17.89 -3.33
C LEU A 130 5.32 16.83 -3.86
N GLN A 131 5.42 16.68 -5.21
CA GLN A 131 6.32 15.73 -5.89
C GLN A 131 6.24 14.30 -5.31
N ILE A 132 5.04 13.86 -4.92
CA ILE A 132 4.80 12.59 -4.22
C ILE A 132 5.08 11.35 -5.10
N TYR A 133 5.10 11.52 -6.42
CA TYR A 133 5.35 10.46 -7.40
C TYR A 133 6.71 10.60 -8.11
N GLY A 134 7.66 11.31 -7.49
CA GLY A 134 9.01 11.47 -8.01
C GLY A 134 9.03 12.28 -9.30
N ASP A 135 9.59 11.69 -10.37
CA ASP A 135 9.81 12.35 -11.66
C ASP A 135 8.59 12.29 -12.61
N LEU A 136 7.49 11.67 -12.20
CA LEU A 136 6.27 11.63 -13.00
C LEU A 136 5.61 13.02 -13.10
N ASP A 137 5.11 13.34 -14.29
CA ASP A 137 4.19 14.47 -14.45
C ASP A 137 2.93 14.27 -13.61
N VAL A 138 2.34 15.36 -13.14
CA VAL A 138 1.17 15.30 -12.26
C VAL A 138 -0.02 14.61 -12.93
N HIS A 139 -0.20 14.71 -14.24
CA HIS A 139 -1.31 14.03 -14.93
C HIS A 139 -1.09 12.53 -15.02
N ASP A 140 0.14 12.09 -15.31
CA ASP A 140 0.50 10.67 -15.32
C ASP A 140 0.40 10.07 -13.92
N ALA A 141 0.84 10.82 -12.90
CA ALA A 141 0.67 10.45 -11.51
C ALA A 141 -0.80 10.30 -11.11
N LEU A 142 -1.67 11.23 -11.52
CA LEU A 142 -3.11 11.15 -11.26
C LEU A 142 -3.77 9.97 -11.98
N ALA A 143 -3.34 9.67 -13.21
CA ALA A 143 -3.82 8.50 -13.96
C ALA A 143 -3.37 7.18 -13.32
N LEU A 144 -2.15 7.14 -12.77
CA LEU A 144 -1.63 6.03 -11.96
C LEU A 144 -2.47 5.83 -10.69
N VAL A 145 -2.81 6.92 -10.01
CA VAL A 145 -3.66 6.89 -8.81
C VAL A 145 -5.06 6.37 -9.14
N ASP A 146 -5.65 6.79 -10.25
CA ASP A 146 -6.99 6.30 -10.63
C ASP A 146 -7.00 4.79 -10.87
N ASP A 147 -5.98 4.26 -11.57
CA ASP A 147 -5.79 2.81 -11.73
C ASP A 147 -5.63 2.11 -10.37
N GLN A 148 -4.80 2.66 -9.46
CA GLN A 148 -4.57 2.10 -8.11
C GLN A 148 -5.85 2.08 -7.27
N MET A 149 -6.63 3.16 -7.28
CA MET A 149 -7.86 3.27 -6.49
C MET A 149 -8.96 2.38 -7.06
N LEU A 150 -9.08 2.28 -8.38
CA LEU A 150 -9.99 1.35 -9.04
C LEU A 150 -9.64 -0.11 -8.68
N ALA A 151 -8.36 -0.46 -8.71
CA ALA A 151 -7.91 -1.79 -8.28
C ALA A 151 -8.23 -2.04 -6.80
N SER A 152 -7.89 -1.10 -5.91
CA SER A 152 -8.19 -1.18 -4.47
C SER A 152 -9.69 -1.37 -4.21
N ARG A 153 -10.55 -0.62 -4.91
CA ARG A 153 -12.01 -0.72 -4.78
C ARG A 153 -12.52 -2.12 -5.11
N ARG A 154 -11.98 -2.73 -6.17
CA ARG A 154 -12.35 -4.07 -6.63
C ARG A 154 -11.64 -5.19 -5.87
N TYR A 155 -10.53 -4.88 -5.21
CA TYR A 155 -9.70 -5.87 -4.56
C TYR A 155 -10.46 -6.62 -3.47
N ARG A 156 -10.31 -7.94 -3.47
CA ARG A 156 -10.74 -8.83 -2.38
C ARG A 156 -9.58 -9.79 -2.14
N PRO A 157 -9.01 -9.89 -0.92
CA PRO A 157 -7.97 -10.87 -0.67
C PRO A 157 -8.51 -12.27 -0.91
N ALA A 158 -7.74 -13.09 -1.61
CA ALA A 158 -8.18 -14.44 -1.99
C ALA A 158 -8.31 -15.37 -0.77
N ARG A 159 -7.45 -15.18 0.24
CA ARG A 159 -7.41 -16.01 1.47
C ARG A 159 -6.66 -15.30 2.60
N ARG A 160 -6.70 -15.90 3.78
CA ARG A 160 -5.88 -15.51 4.93
C ARG A 160 -4.41 -15.92 4.74
N LEU A 161 -3.50 -15.06 5.17
CA LEU A 161 -2.06 -15.29 5.16
C LEU A 161 -1.65 -16.03 6.45
N ARG A 162 -0.91 -17.13 6.33
CA ARG A 162 -0.37 -17.92 7.46
C ARG A 162 1.06 -17.49 7.83
N ALA A 163 1.40 -16.25 7.49
CA ALA A 163 2.73 -15.69 7.68
C ALA A 163 3.15 -15.76 9.15
N THR A 164 4.46 -15.89 9.34
CA THR A 164 5.07 -15.86 10.68
C THR A 164 4.75 -14.57 11.43
N ARG A 165 4.57 -13.47 10.70
CA ARG A 165 4.17 -12.17 11.25
C ARG A 165 3.58 -11.28 10.15
N VAL A 166 2.48 -10.61 10.47
CA VAL A 166 1.93 -9.48 9.70
C VAL A 166 1.88 -8.26 10.60
N GLN A 167 2.74 -7.28 10.32
CA GLN A 167 2.75 -6.00 11.00
C GLN A 167 1.99 -4.96 10.17
N MET A 168 1.21 -4.12 10.83
CA MET A 168 0.62 -2.91 10.27
C MET A 168 1.18 -1.70 11.01
N VAL A 169 1.62 -0.69 10.28
CA VAL A 169 1.90 0.65 10.81
C VAL A 169 0.98 1.62 10.11
N TYR A 170 0.04 2.24 10.83
CA TYR A 170 -0.90 3.21 10.26
C TYR A 170 -0.56 4.64 10.66
N ALA A 171 -0.90 5.57 9.78
CA ALA A 171 -0.75 7.01 10.00
C ALA A 171 -1.89 7.51 10.91
N GLU A 172 -1.55 8.27 11.94
CA GLU A 172 -2.54 8.90 12.84
C GLU A 172 -3.45 9.86 12.08
N HIS A 173 -2.90 10.61 11.12
CA HIS A 173 -3.62 11.59 10.31
C HIS A 173 -3.89 11.03 8.91
N GLY A 174 -4.84 10.11 8.81
CA GLY A 174 -5.20 9.48 7.53
C GLY A 174 -6.47 8.65 7.60
N LEU A 175 -6.85 8.06 6.45
CA LEU A 175 -8.08 7.28 6.31
C LEU A 175 -8.19 6.14 7.34
N ILE A 176 -7.07 5.47 7.64
CA ILE A 176 -7.05 4.37 8.62
C ILE A 176 -7.02 4.91 10.05
N GLY A 177 -6.25 5.98 10.30
CA GLY A 177 -6.13 6.61 11.61
C GLY A 177 -7.44 7.19 12.16
N ALA A 178 -8.43 7.45 11.30
CA ALA A 178 -9.76 7.89 11.69
C ALA A 178 -10.57 6.82 12.45
N HIS A 179 -10.15 5.56 12.42
CA HIS A 179 -10.82 4.44 13.09
C HIS A 179 -10.21 4.14 14.47
N ALA A 180 -11.01 3.51 15.34
CA ALA A 180 -10.52 3.02 16.62
C ALA A 180 -9.43 1.95 16.42
N HIS A 181 -8.38 2.00 17.25
CA HIS A 181 -7.23 1.08 17.16
C HIS A 181 -7.66 -0.39 17.17
N ASP A 182 -8.61 -0.77 18.05
CA ASP A 182 -9.08 -2.15 18.16
C ASP A 182 -9.79 -2.63 16.88
N ALA A 183 -10.52 -1.75 16.19
CA ALA A 183 -11.15 -2.09 14.92
C ALA A 183 -10.11 -2.39 13.83
N ILE A 184 -9.00 -1.64 13.81
CA ILE A 184 -7.87 -1.86 12.88
C ILE A 184 -7.20 -3.21 13.18
N VAL A 185 -7.00 -3.51 14.46
CA VAL A 185 -6.44 -4.80 14.91
C VAL A 185 -7.35 -5.96 14.48
N ASP A 186 -8.66 -5.85 14.69
CA ASP A 186 -9.61 -6.90 14.35
C ASP A 186 -9.72 -7.11 12.83
N SER A 187 -9.69 -6.02 12.05
CA SER A 187 -9.60 -6.07 10.60
C SER A 187 -8.37 -6.86 10.14
N LEU A 188 -7.20 -6.60 10.73
CA LEU A 188 -5.97 -7.32 10.38
C LEU A 188 -6.03 -8.80 10.79
N ARG A 189 -6.61 -9.12 11.96
CA ARG A 189 -6.80 -10.51 12.44
C ARG A 189 -7.73 -11.31 11.54
N ALA A 190 -8.68 -10.67 10.86
CA ALA A 190 -9.50 -11.35 9.87
C ALA A 190 -8.65 -11.97 8.73
N TRP A 191 -7.45 -11.45 8.48
CA TRP A 191 -6.60 -11.84 7.35
C TRP A 191 -5.28 -12.51 7.72
N ALA A 192 -4.87 -12.49 8.98
CA ALA A 192 -3.65 -13.16 9.44
C ALA A 192 -3.74 -13.63 10.89
N ASP A 193 -3.00 -14.68 11.23
CA ASP A 193 -3.03 -15.27 12.57
C ASP A 193 -2.11 -14.54 13.57
N THR A 194 -0.91 -14.16 13.14
CA THR A 194 0.06 -13.44 13.97
C THR A 194 0.17 -12.00 13.53
N VAL A 195 -0.49 -11.09 14.26
CA VAL A 195 -0.56 -9.67 13.90
C VAL A 195 0.13 -8.76 14.93
N ALA A 196 0.69 -7.66 14.46
CA ALA A 196 1.14 -6.55 15.28
C ALA A 196 0.67 -5.23 14.64
N VAL A 197 0.16 -4.29 15.42
CA VAL A 197 -0.31 -3.00 14.92
C VAL A 197 0.38 -1.88 15.68
N ALA A 198 0.94 -0.93 14.96
CA ALA A 198 1.54 0.28 15.51
C ALA A 198 0.93 1.51 14.85
N ARG A 199 0.90 2.61 15.60
CA ARG A 199 0.48 3.92 15.13
C ARG A 199 1.70 4.81 14.98
N LEU A 200 1.71 5.64 13.94
CA LEU A 200 2.73 6.66 13.72
C LEU A 200 2.07 8.04 13.61
N ASP A 201 2.60 9.00 14.37
CA ASP A 201 2.20 10.41 14.28
C ASP A 201 2.74 11.02 12.98
N ALA A 202 1.95 10.86 11.92
CA ALA A 202 2.25 11.23 10.55
C ALA A 202 0.96 11.20 9.72
N ASP A 203 1.05 11.69 8.48
CA ASP A 203 0.06 11.43 7.43
C ASP A 203 0.50 10.26 6.54
N HIS A 204 -0.41 9.87 5.63
CA HIS A 204 -0.22 8.77 4.70
C HIS A 204 1.11 8.81 3.92
N PHE A 205 1.64 9.99 3.57
CA PHE A 205 2.88 10.11 2.80
C PHE A 205 4.08 10.49 3.67
N SER A 206 3.90 11.38 4.66
CA SER A 206 5.00 11.80 5.54
C SER A 206 5.53 10.65 6.41
N MET A 207 4.75 9.59 6.63
CA MET A 207 5.21 8.39 7.33
C MET A 207 6.46 7.75 6.71
N LEU A 208 6.63 7.84 5.38
CA LEU A 208 7.81 7.31 4.69
C LEU A 208 9.05 8.18 4.91
N LYS A 209 8.86 9.46 5.25
CA LYS A 209 9.92 10.41 5.59
C LYS A 209 10.31 10.34 7.08
N ALA A 210 9.44 9.80 7.93
CA ALA A 210 9.68 9.54 9.36
C ALA A 210 10.57 8.29 9.60
N ALA A 211 11.64 8.14 8.81
CA ALA A 211 12.45 6.93 8.70
C ALA A 211 13.00 6.40 10.05
N PRO A 212 13.42 7.22 11.04
CA PRO A 212 13.90 6.68 12.32
C PRO A 212 12.79 6.00 13.14
N ALA A 213 11.60 6.62 13.21
CA ALA A 213 10.46 6.07 13.95
C ALA A 213 9.87 4.84 13.23
N LEU A 214 9.74 4.92 11.91
CA LEU A 214 9.31 3.81 11.08
C LEU A 214 10.28 2.62 11.17
N ALA A 215 11.60 2.87 11.10
CA ALA A 215 12.61 1.84 11.29
C ALA A 215 12.55 1.26 12.71
N GLY A 216 12.28 2.07 13.72
CA GLY A 216 12.04 1.59 15.09
C GLY A 216 10.91 0.56 15.15
N HIS A 217 9.76 0.86 14.54
CA HIS A 217 8.62 -0.07 14.50
C HIS A 217 8.87 -1.32 13.68
N VAL A 218 9.51 -1.19 12.52
CA VAL A 218 9.86 -2.33 11.64
C VAL A 218 10.91 -3.24 12.30
N MET A 219 11.89 -2.66 12.99
CA MET A 219 13.03 -3.40 13.55
C MET A 219 12.81 -3.91 14.98
N ALA A 220 12.03 -3.22 15.81
CA ALA A 220 11.69 -3.67 17.18
C ALA A 220 10.97 -5.03 17.19
N HIS A 221 10.37 -5.39 16.06
CA HIS A 221 9.65 -6.64 15.86
C HIS A 221 10.25 -7.49 14.72
N GLY A 222 11.46 -7.20 14.25
CA GLY A 222 12.16 -7.96 13.19
C GLY A 222 13.03 -9.12 13.70
N ARG A 223 13.13 -9.31 15.02
CA ARG A 223 13.83 -10.44 15.65
C ARG A 223 12.80 -11.40 16.25
N ALA A 224 12.43 -12.42 15.50
CA ALA A 224 11.83 -13.65 16.02
C ALA A 224 12.54 -14.82 15.33
#